data_AF-A0AAJ6YTK8-F1
#
_entry.id   AF-A0AAJ6YTK8-F1
#
_cell.length_a   1.000
_cell.length_b   1.000
_cell.length_c   1.000
_cell.angle_alpha   90.00
_cell.angle_beta   90.00
_cell.angle_gamma   90.00
#
_symmetry.space_group_name_H-M   'P 1'
#
loop_
_entity.id
_entity.type
_entity.pdbx_description
1 polymer ?
#
loop_
_entity_poly.entity_id
_entity_poly.type
_entity_poly.pdbx_seq_one_letter_code
_entity_poly.pdbx_strand_id
1 'polypeptide(L)' 'RMFPTCRVSFNGLRPEGFYAVLMDIVPVDEKRYRYAYHRSCWLVAGKADPPAPARLYV' A
#
# COMPACT_ATOMS: atom_id res chain seq x y z
N ARG A 1 -8.38 8.65 2.56
CA ARG A 1 -7.84 8.47 3.94
C ARG A 1 -7.82 6.97 4.25
N MET A 2 -6.73 6.44 4.79
CA MET A 2 -6.60 5.01 5.17
C MET A 2 -7.02 4.77 6.62
N PHE A 3 -7.45 3.54 6.94
CA PHE A 3 -7.66 3.07 8.30
C PHE A 3 -7.07 1.64 8.46
N PRO A 4 -6.23 1.39 9.48
CA PRO A 4 -5.70 2.37 10.42
C PRO A 4 -4.81 3.41 9.72
N THR A 5 -4.60 4.56 10.36
CA THR A 5 -3.65 5.56 9.87
C THR A 5 -2.23 5.01 9.97
N CYS A 6 -1.46 5.07 8.89
CA CYS A 6 -0.01 4.81 8.93
C CYS A 6 0.67 5.93 9.72
N ARG A 7 1.30 5.61 10.86
CA ARG A 7 2.04 6.56 11.70
C ARG A 7 3.47 6.06 11.84
N VAL A 8 4.44 6.93 11.57
CA VAL A 8 5.87 6.60 11.61
C VAL A 8 6.60 7.70 12.36
N SER A 9 7.63 7.33 13.12
CA SER A 9 8.53 8.26 13.82
C SER A 9 9.95 8.07 13.31
N PHE A 10 10.65 9.18 13.04
CA PHE A 10 12.05 9.19 12.62
C PHE A 10 12.90 9.74 13.75
N ASN A 11 14.00 9.06 14.09
CA ASN A 11 14.92 9.45 15.16
C ASN A 11 16.36 9.42 14.64
N GLY A 12 17.26 10.20 15.26
CA GLY A 12 18.69 10.20 14.92
C GLY A 12 19.03 10.84 13.57
N LEU A 13 18.14 11.65 12.99
CA LEU A 13 18.42 12.41 11.78
C LEU A 13 19.44 13.53 12.05
N ARG A 14 20.19 13.92 11.01
CA ARG A 14 21.12 15.04 11.11
C ARG A 14 20.31 16.35 11.13
N PRO A 15 20.53 17.27 12.08
CA PRO A 15 19.79 18.52 12.14
C PRO A 15 19.92 19.38 10.88
N GLU A 16 21.10 19.36 10.25
CA GLU A 16 21.39 20.14 9.03
C GLU A 16 20.94 19.42 7.74
N GLY A 17 20.26 18.29 7.85
CA GLY A 17 19.80 17.50 6.72
C GLY A 17 18.46 18.01 6.17
N PHE A 18 18.35 18.07 4.84
CA PHE A 18 17.07 18.26 4.17
C PHE A 18 16.48 16.89 3.80
N TYR A 19 15.28 16.61 4.31
CA TYR A 19 14.61 15.32 4.12
C TYR A 19 13.24 15.53 3.49
N ALA A 20 12.90 14.66 2.53
CA ALA A 20 11.54 14.47 2.06
C ALA A 20 11.07 13.09 2.51
N VAL A 21 9.81 13.00 2.94
CA VAL A 21 9.15 11.74 3.25
C VAL A 21 8.08 11.53 2.20
N LEU A 22 8.11 10.37 1.56
CA LEU A 22 7.11 9.98 0.56
C LEU A 22 6.58 8.60 0.91
N MET A 23 5.31 8.35 0.56
CA MET A 23 4.67 7.05 0.67
C MET A 23 4.16 6.61 -0.70
N ASP A 24 4.39 5.35 -1.04
CA ASP A 24 3.83 4.67 -2.21
C ASP A 24 3.03 3.44 -1.78
N ILE A 25 2.08 3.00 -2.60
CA ILE A 25 1.26 1.81 -2.39
C ILE A 25 1.47 0.88 -3.58
N VAL A 26 2.29 -0.16 -3.37
CA VAL A 26 2.62 -1.15 -4.40
C VAL A 26 1.74 -2.41 -4.28
N PRO A 27 1.41 -3.09 -5.41
CA PRO A 27 0.66 -4.34 -5.36
C PRO A 27 1.45 -5.44 -4.66
N VAL A 28 0.76 -6.26 -3.86
CA VAL A 28 1.36 -7.42 -3.18
C VAL A 28 1.59 -8.57 -4.17
N ASP A 29 0.67 -8.75 -5.13
CA ASP A 29 0.80 -9.72 -6.22
C ASP A 29 0.01 -9.31 -7.48
N GLU A 30 0.11 -10.11 -8.54
CA GLU A 30 -0.62 -9.93 -9.80
C GLU A 30 -1.95 -10.70 -9.87
N LYS A 31 -2.68 -10.83 -8.76
CA LYS A 31 -3.96 -11.57 -8.73
C LYS A 31 -5.14 -10.67 -8.39
N ARG A 32 -6.27 -10.94 -9.03
CA ARG A 32 -7.56 -10.40 -8.62
C ARG A 32 -8.22 -11.36 -7.63
N TYR A 33 -8.65 -10.85 -6.48
CA TYR A 33 -9.27 -11.64 -5.42
C TYR A 33 -10.79 -11.43 -5.38
N ARG A 34 -11.53 -12.49 -5.03
CA ARG A 34 -12.97 -12.44 -4.74
C ARG A 34 -13.24 -13.00 -3.35
N TYR A 35 -14.05 -12.31 -2.56
CA TYR A 35 -14.47 -12.78 -1.24
C TYR A 35 -15.57 -13.85 -1.36
N ALA A 36 -15.38 -15.00 -0.72
CA ALA A 36 -16.34 -16.09 -0.68
C ALA A 36 -17.05 -16.13 0.69
N TYR A 37 -18.25 -15.55 0.77
CA TYR A 37 -19.00 -15.39 2.02
C TYR A 37 -19.24 -16.69 2.79
N HIS A 38 -19.58 -17.78 2.10
CA HIS A 38 -19.86 -19.09 2.73
C HIS A 38 -18.63 -19.74 3.41
N ARG A 39 -17.41 -19.30 3.07
CA ARG A 39 -16.16 -19.78 3.67
C ARG A 39 -15.43 -18.70 4.47
N SER A 40 -15.99 -17.48 4.50
CA SER A 40 -15.34 -16.30 5.07
C SER A 40 -13.88 -16.14 4.65
N CYS A 41 -13.58 -16.35 3.37
CA CYS A 41 -12.21 -16.35 2.87
C CYS A 41 -12.07 -15.63 1.52
N TRP A 42 -10.85 -15.20 1.21
CA TRP A 42 -10.48 -14.66 -0.10
C TRP A 42 -10.00 -15.78 -1.02
N LEU A 43 -10.48 -15.79 -2.27
CA LEU A 43 -10.05 -16.74 -3.30
C LEU A 43 -9.48 -15.99 -4.50
N VAL A 44 -8.50 -16.60 -5.18
CA VAL A 44 -8.01 -16.10 -6.46
C VAL A 44 -9.11 -16.24 -7.51
N ALA A 45 -9.42 -15.13 -8.18
CA ALA A 45 -10.46 -15.04 -9.20
C ALA A 45 -9.89 -14.81 -10.61
N GLY A 46 -8.58 -14.55 -10.74
CA GLY A 46 -7.90 -14.36 -12.02
C GLY A 46 -6.63 -13.51 -11.90
N LYS A 47 -6.14 -13.03 -13.06
CA LYS A 47 -5.04 -12.07 -13.14
C LYS A 47 -5.49 -10.68 -12.67
N ALA A 48 -4.59 -9.92 -12.07
CA ALA A 48 -4.83 -8.52 -11.70
C ALA A 48 -5.12 -7.64 -12.94
N ASP A 49 -5.83 -6.54 -12.71
CA ASP A 49 -5.98 -5.48 -13.70
C ASP A 49 -4.64 -4.76 -13.90
N PRO A 50 -4.43 -4.06 -15.03
CA PRO A 50 -3.22 -3.26 -15.24
C PRO A 50 -2.99 -2.26 -14.09
N PRO A 51 -1.72 -2.02 -13.70
CA PRO A 51 -1.42 -1.11 -12.60
C PRO A 51 -1.92 0.30 -12.92
N ALA A 52 -2.50 0.95 -11.91
CA ALA A 52 -2.80 2.37 -12.00
C ALA A 52 -1.48 3.18 -12.16
N PRO A 53 -1.51 4.38 -12.75
CA PRO A 53 -0.36 5.27 -12.75
C PRO A 53 0.15 5.48 -11.32
N ALA A 54 1.48 5.45 -11.15
CA ALA A 54 2.10 5.66 -9.85
C ALA A 54 1.68 7.01 -9.26
N ARG A 55 1.32 7.02 -7.98
CA ARG A 55 0.95 8.22 -7.22
C ARG A 55 1.77 8.25 -5.94
N LEU A 56 2.70 9.18 -5.87
CA LEU A 56 3.46 9.44 -4.67
C LEU A 56 2.65 10.34 -3.74
N TYR A 57 2.49 9.89 -2.50
CA TYR A 57 1.93 10.69 -1.42
C TYR A 57 3.09 11.42 -0.73
N VAL A 58 3.06 12.74 -0.76
CA VAL A 58 4.02 13.64 -0.07
C VAL A 58 3.36 14.16 1.20
#